data_AF-A0A545W3V8-F1
#
_entry.id   AF-A0A545W3V8-F1
#
_cell.length_a   1.000
_cell.length_b   1.000
_cell.length_c   1.000
_cell.angle_alpha   90.00
_cell.angle_beta   90.00
_cell.angle_gamma   90.00
#
_symmetry.space_group_name_H-M   'P 1'
#
loop_
_entity.id
_entity.type
_entity.pdbx_description
1 polymer ?
#
loop_
_entity_poly.entity_id
_entity_poly.type
_entity_poly.pdbx_seq_one_letter_code
_entity_poly.pdbx_strand_id
1 'polypeptide(L)'
;MQISKTLFAAAVAATASSAAPLEARDADWIIRGVSRACDGQDSSCTWTFSVDNQLSAPTACTYVVKASGGQPASRSSGGPVTCGNYRVTSGWSGQFVVGFTTFAVFDTTKNLIAYPAYNDDEIAAGNVADKPFHVEAPKY
;
A
#
# COMPACT_ATOMS: atom_id res chain seq x y z
N MET A 1 -17.01 -65.01 -41.41
CA MET A 1 -17.45 -64.50 -40.10
C MET A 1 -16.84 -63.11 -39.90
N GLN A 2 -17.64 -62.04 -40.04
CA GLN A 2 -17.22 -60.68 -39.73
C GLN A 2 -17.81 -60.28 -38.37
N ILE A 3 -16.93 -59.96 -37.41
CA ILE A 3 -17.28 -59.55 -36.06
C ILE A 3 -17.64 -58.06 -36.11
N SER A 4 -18.94 -57.75 -36.05
CA SER A 4 -19.43 -56.37 -35.91
C SER A 4 -19.16 -55.88 -34.49
N LYS A 5 -18.29 -54.86 -34.36
CA LYS A 5 -18.02 -54.18 -33.09
C LYS A 5 -18.94 -52.96 -32.97
N THR A 6 -19.92 -53.06 -32.08
CA THR A 6 -20.76 -51.94 -31.65
C THR A 6 -19.93 -50.98 -30.80
N LEU A 7 -19.81 -49.73 -31.25
CA LEU A 7 -19.17 -48.63 -30.53
C LEU A 7 -20.20 -48.00 -29.56
N PHE A 8 -19.92 -48.06 -28.26
CA PHE A 8 -20.63 -47.30 -27.23
C PHE A 8 -20.16 -45.83 -27.28
N ALA A 9 -21.07 -44.91 -27.59
CA ALA A 9 -20.82 -43.48 -27.46
C ALA A 9 -21.19 -43.02 -26.04
N ALA A 10 -20.18 -42.69 -25.22
CA ALA A 10 -20.38 -42.02 -23.94
C ALA A 10 -20.43 -40.50 -24.19
N ALA A 11 -21.57 -39.87 -23.89
CA ALA A 11 -21.71 -38.42 -23.93
C ALA A 11 -21.04 -37.80 -22.69
N VAL A 12 -19.95 -37.06 -22.89
CA VAL A 12 -19.32 -36.25 -21.84
C VAL A 12 -20.08 -34.93 -21.74
N ALA A 13 -20.83 -34.73 -20.66
CA ALA A 13 -21.43 -33.44 -20.35
C ALA A 13 -20.31 -32.49 -19.87
N ALA A 14 -19.94 -31.52 -20.70
CA ALA A 14 -19.00 -30.47 -20.33
C ALA A 14 -19.70 -29.45 -19.42
N THR A 15 -19.38 -29.44 -18.13
CA THR A 15 -19.75 -28.35 -17.22
C THR A 15 -18.89 -27.13 -17.56
N ALA A 16 -19.44 -26.18 -18.31
CA ALA A 16 -18.80 -24.88 -18.51
C ALA A 16 -18.90 -24.07 -17.22
N SER A 17 -17.80 -24.01 -16.46
CA SER A 17 -17.65 -23.06 -15.35
C SER A 17 -17.51 -21.67 -15.96
N SER A 18 -18.53 -20.83 -15.82
CA SER A 18 -18.44 -19.40 -16.13
C SER A 18 -17.46 -18.75 -15.14
N ALA A 19 -16.21 -18.59 -15.56
CA ALA A 19 -15.26 -17.75 -14.85
C ALA A 19 -15.76 -16.29 -14.91
N ALA A 20 -15.88 -15.64 -13.76
CA ALA A 20 -16.18 -14.21 -13.71
C ALA A 20 -15.10 -13.44 -14.50
N PRO A 21 -15.46 -12.37 -15.21
CA PRO A 21 -14.46 -11.52 -15.86
C PRO A 21 -13.47 -11.00 -14.82
N LEU A 22 -12.19 -11.20 -15.07
CA LEU A 22 -11.12 -10.57 -14.28
C LEU A 22 -11.18 -9.08 -14.57
N GLU A 23 -11.72 -8.29 -13.64
CA GLU A 23 -11.64 -6.84 -13.74
C GLU A 23 -10.16 -6.43 -13.70
N ALA A 24 -9.77 -5.55 -14.64
CA ALA A 24 -8.44 -4.98 -14.65
C ALA A 24 -8.27 -4.15 -13.37
N ARG A 25 -7.37 -4.57 -12.48
CA ARG A 25 -7.04 -3.83 -11.26
C ARG A 25 -6.11 -2.66 -11.60
N ASP A 26 -6.26 -1.56 -10.88
CA ASP A 26 -5.25 -0.51 -10.87
C ASP A 26 -3.90 -1.10 -10.44
N ALA A 27 -2.83 -0.58 -11.05
CA ALA A 27 -1.48 -0.99 -10.68
C ALA A 27 -1.19 -0.58 -9.23
N ASP A 28 -0.48 -1.46 -8.50
CA ASP A 28 0.04 -1.13 -7.18
C ASP A 28 0.87 0.16 -7.25
N TRP A 29 0.80 1.00 -6.22
CA TRP A 29 1.65 2.19 -6.16
C TRP A 29 2.98 1.83 -5.53
N ILE A 30 4.06 2.34 -6.12
CA ILE A 30 5.40 2.17 -5.57
C ILE A 30 5.69 3.39 -4.68
N ILE A 31 5.92 3.15 -3.40
CA ILE A 31 6.41 4.20 -2.52
C ILE A 31 7.93 4.15 -2.54
N ARG A 32 8.51 5.28 -2.93
CA ARG A 32 9.94 5.40 -3.23
C ARG A 32 10.68 6.26 -2.22
N GLY A 33 11.93 5.88 -1.93
CA GLY A 33 12.88 6.71 -1.19
C GLY A 33 12.38 7.15 0.19
N VAL A 34 11.76 6.25 0.94
CA VAL A 34 11.22 6.55 2.27
C VAL A 34 12.33 6.85 3.25
N SER A 35 12.19 7.96 3.98
CA SER A 35 13.05 8.32 5.10
C SER A 35 12.27 9.03 6.20
N ARG A 36 12.73 8.86 7.45
CA ARG A 36 12.29 9.63 8.61
C ARG A 36 13.50 10.24 9.30
N ALA A 37 13.50 11.56 9.47
CA ALA A 37 14.51 12.28 10.24
C ALA A 37 13.86 12.96 11.43
N CYS A 38 14.25 12.58 12.65
CA CYS A 38 13.77 13.19 13.88
C CYS A 38 14.80 14.15 14.47
N ASP A 39 14.34 15.19 15.15
CA ASP A 39 15.21 16.02 15.97
C ASP A 39 15.77 15.22 17.17
N GLY A 40 16.77 15.76 17.85
CA GLY A 40 17.43 15.09 18.97
C GLY A 40 16.54 14.88 20.20
N GLN A 41 15.38 15.54 20.27
CA GLN A 41 14.41 15.40 21.36
C GLN A 41 13.26 14.46 21.00
N ASP A 42 13.23 13.96 19.75
CA ASP A 42 12.09 13.26 19.17
C ASP A 42 10.77 14.06 19.33
N SER A 43 10.89 15.39 19.24
CA SER A 43 9.74 16.32 19.34
C SER A 43 9.09 16.56 17.99
N SER A 44 9.87 16.37 16.91
CA SER A 44 9.50 16.54 15.53
C SER A 44 10.22 15.53 14.65
N CYS A 45 9.49 14.83 13.79
CA CYS A 45 10.02 13.92 12.78
C CYS A 45 9.52 14.32 11.39
N THR A 46 10.43 14.51 10.45
CA THR A 46 10.12 14.76 9.05
C THR A 46 10.16 13.46 8.26
N TRP A 47 9.06 13.14 7.60
CA TRP A 47 8.96 12.06 6.64
C TRP A 47 9.15 12.60 5.22
N THR A 48 9.91 11.88 4.41
CA THR A 48 10.06 12.15 2.97
C THR A 48 9.94 10.86 2.17
N PHE A 49 9.16 10.89 1.10
CA PHE A 49 9.01 9.79 0.13
C PHE A 49 8.41 10.32 -1.17
N SER A 50 8.26 9.47 -2.19
CA SER A 50 7.46 9.77 -3.38
C SER A 50 6.42 8.68 -3.65
N VAL A 51 5.25 9.09 -4.15
CA VAL A 51 4.20 8.20 -4.63
C VAL A 51 4.34 8.03 -6.13
N ASP A 52 4.65 6.82 -6.58
CA ASP A 52 4.73 6.46 -8.00
C ASP A 52 3.53 5.58 -8.37
N ASN A 53 2.62 6.17 -9.13
CA ASN A 53 1.44 5.49 -9.66
C ASN A 53 1.71 4.72 -10.97
N GLN A 54 2.97 4.71 -11.44
CA GLN A 54 3.44 4.06 -12.67
C GLN A 54 2.85 4.62 -13.97
N LEU A 55 2.15 5.75 -13.92
CA LEU A 55 1.51 6.41 -15.06
C LEU A 55 2.10 7.79 -15.36
N SER A 56 2.67 8.44 -14.35
CA SER A 56 3.27 9.77 -14.43
C SER A 56 4.54 9.84 -13.60
N ALA A 57 5.23 10.98 -13.65
CA ALA A 57 6.36 11.22 -12.75
C ALA A 57 5.94 11.03 -11.27
N PRO A 58 6.80 10.42 -10.42
CA PRO A 58 6.49 10.25 -9.01
C PRO A 58 6.21 11.58 -8.31
N THR A 59 5.18 11.60 -7.47
CA THR A 59 4.80 12.79 -6.69
C THR A 59 5.52 12.77 -5.35
N ALA A 60 6.45 13.71 -5.15
CA ALA A 60 7.15 13.86 -3.89
C ALA A 60 6.19 14.28 -2.75
N CYS A 61 6.45 13.77 -1.56
CA CYS A 61 5.71 14.09 -0.35
C CYS A 61 6.64 14.26 0.84
N THR A 62 6.49 15.39 1.52
CA THR A 62 7.21 15.69 2.76
C THR A 62 6.20 16.18 3.79
N TYR A 63 6.25 15.62 5.00
CA TYR A 63 5.44 16.15 6.10
C TYR A 63 6.08 15.89 7.45
N VAL A 64 5.64 16.70 8.43
CA VAL A 64 6.18 16.72 9.78
C VAL A 64 5.17 16.10 10.74
N VAL A 65 5.61 15.13 11.52
CA VAL A 65 4.91 14.59 12.69
C VAL A 65 5.48 15.26 13.93
N LYS A 66 4.62 15.68 14.84
CA LYS A 66 5.01 16.25 16.14
C LYS A 66 4.64 15.29 17.25
N ALA A 67 5.42 15.33 18.33
CA ALA A 67 5.07 14.64 19.56
C ALA A 67 3.66 15.05 20.02
N SER A 68 2.83 14.08 20.37
CA SER A 68 1.44 14.28 20.74
C SER A 68 0.96 13.19 21.68
N GLY A 69 -0.03 13.50 22.53
CA GLY A 69 -0.62 12.51 23.44
C GLY A 69 0.38 11.88 24.43
N GLY A 70 1.45 12.60 24.78
CA GLY A 70 2.52 12.10 25.64
C GLY A 70 3.47 11.09 24.97
N GLN A 71 3.35 10.90 23.66
CA GLN A 71 4.25 10.07 22.86
C GLN A 71 5.26 10.92 22.09
N PRO A 72 6.48 10.41 21.84
CA PRO A 72 7.42 11.07 20.96
C PRO A 72 6.90 11.15 19.51
N ALA A 73 7.47 12.05 18.71
CA ALA A 73 7.06 12.28 17.33
C ALA A 73 7.22 11.02 16.47
N SER A 74 8.27 10.22 16.69
CA SER A 74 8.50 8.95 16.00
C SER A 74 7.37 7.93 16.18
N ARG A 75 6.55 8.09 17.23
CA ARG A 75 5.45 7.18 17.62
C ARG A 75 4.08 7.87 17.64
N SER A 76 3.99 9.04 17.02
CA SER A 76 2.76 9.84 16.96
C SER A 76 2.09 9.73 15.58
N SER A 77 0.79 9.98 15.54
CA SER A 77 0.04 10.10 14.28
C SER A 77 0.33 11.42 13.59
N GLY A 78 0.30 11.42 12.27
CA GLY A 78 0.64 12.56 11.42
C GLY A 78 -0.44 12.94 10.42
N GLY A 79 -0.26 14.15 9.87
CA GLY A 79 -1.15 14.70 8.84
C GLY A 79 -2.50 15.22 9.39
N PRO A 80 -3.46 15.48 8.49
CA PRO A 80 -3.36 15.32 7.05
C PRO A 80 -2.42 16.33 6.39
N VAL A 81 -1.68 15.89 5.38
CA VAL A 81 -0.90 16.73 4.44
C VAL A 81 -1.41 16.50 3.02
N THR A 82 -1.22 17.48 2.14
CA THR A 82 -1.48 17.35 0.71
C THR A 82 -0.17 17.33 -0.06
N CYS A 83 0.02 16.32 -0.90
CA CYS A 83 1.20 16.10 -1.74
C CYS A 83 0.73 15.85 -3.17
N GLY A 84 0.67 16.92 -3.98
CA GLY A 84 0.01 16.86 -5.29
C GLY A 84 -1.46 16.45 -5.16
N ASN A 85 -1.85 15.36 -5.83
CA ASN A 85 -3.21 14.80 -5.77
C ASN A 85 -3.46 13.90 -4.55
N TYR A 86 -2.44 13.66 -3.74
CA TYR A 86 -2.51 12.73 -2.62
C TYR A 86 -2.76 13.47 -1.31
N ARG A 87 -3.74 13.02 -0.54
CA ARG A 87 -3.90 13.37 0.87
C ARG A 87 -3.31 12.25 1.72
N VAL A 88 -2.37 12.60 2.59
CA VAL A 88 -1.62 11.64 3.40
C VAL A 88 -1.87 11.88 4.87
N THR A 89 -2.25 10.83 5.59
CA THR A 89 -2.19 10.75 7.06
C THR A 89 -1.32 9.57 7.48
N SER A 90 -0.96 9.50 8.75
CA SER A 90 -0.25 8.35 9.30
C SER A 90 -0.65 8.04 10.73
N GLY A 91 -0.46 6.79 11.12
CA GLY A 91 -0.59 6.33 12.50
C GLY A 91 0.54 5.36 12.83
N TRP A 92 0.93 5.34 14.10
CA TRP A 92 1.92 4.42 14.62
C TRP A 92 1.27 3.37 15.52
N SER A 93 1.74 2.13 15.45
CA SER A 93 1.34 1.03 16.33
C SER A 93 2.57 0.36 16.95
N GLY A 94 2.52 0.22 18.28
CA GLY A 94 3.46 -0.55 19.08
C GLY A 94 2.90 -1.89 19.57
N GLN A 95 1.83 -2.39 18.95
CA GLN A 95 1.17 -3.63 19.40
C GLN A 95 2.05 -4.88 19.25
N PHE A 96 3.04 -4.83 18.35
CA PHE A 96 3.93 -5.94 18.05
C PHE A 96 5.34 -5.66 18.59
N VAL A 97 6.23 -6.66 18.49
CA VAL A 97 7.61 -6.57 19.02
C VAL A 97 8.37 -5.37 18.43
N VAL A 98 8.14 -5.09 17.14
CA VAL A 98 8.69 -3.91 16.45
C VAL A 98 7.52 -2.99 16.11
N GLY A 99 7.65 -1.71 16.48
CA GLY A 99 6.67 -0.69 16.12
C GLY A 99 6.64 -0.44 14.62
N PHE A 100 5.53 0.03 14.10
CA PHE A 100 5.43 0.44 12.70
C PHE A 100 4.54 1.65 12.49
N THR A 101 4.85 2.39 11.43
CA THR A 101 4.02 3.49 10.93
C THR A 101 3.28 3.03 9.69
N THR A 102 1.96 3.19 9.67
CA THR A 102 1.13 3.02 8.47
C THR A 102 0.68 4.38 7.98
N PHE A 103 0.83 4.61 6.69
CA PHE A 103 0.28 5.77 5.98
C PHE A 103 -1.06 5.41 5.38
N ALA A 104 -1.97 6.38 5.33
CA ALA A 104 -3.11 6.34 4.41
C ALA A 104 -2.81 7.34 3.30
N VAL A 105 -2.49 6.84 2.11
CA VAL A 105 -2.21 7.66 0.93
C VAL A 105 -3.44 7.62 0.04
N PHE A 106 -4.22 8.71 0.04
CA PHE A 106 -5.48 8.80 -0.68
C PHE A 106 -5.37 9.71 -1.89
N ASP A 107 -5.59 9.18 -3.10
CA ASP A 107 -5.70 9.98 -4.32
C ASP A 107 -7.09 10.62 -4.40
N THR A 108 -7.13 11.94 -4.21
CA THR A 108 -8.39 12.69 -4.21
C THR A 108 -9.04 12.81 -5.59
N THR A 109 -8.30 12.51 -6.66
CA THR A 109 -8.78 12.61 -8.05
C THR A 109 -9.36 11.30 -8.56
N LYS A 110 -8.74 10.17 -8.22
CA LYS A 110 -9.18 8.83 -8.63
C LYS A 110 -10.03 8.12 -7.59
N ASN A 111 -10.11 8.66 -6.37
CA ASN A 111 -10.77 8.03 -5.23
C ASN A 111 -10.24 6.62 -4.94
N LEU A 112 -8.90 6.53 -4.89
CA LEU A 112 -8.14 5.32 -4.61
C LEU A 112 -7.29 5.52 -3.36
N ILE A 113 -7.04 4.45 -2.61
CA ILE A 113 -6.23 4.49 -1.39
C ILE A 113 -5.22 3.33 -1.37
N ALA A 114 -4.02 3.64 -0.89
CA ALA A 114 -3.01 2.65 -0.52
C ALA A 114 -2.65 2.80 0.96
N TYR A 115 -2.22 1.69 1.58
CA TYR A 115 -1.77 1.66 2.98
C TYR A 115 -0.30 1.25 3.14
N PRO A 116 0.66 2.10 2.73
CA PRO A 116 2.07 1.84 2.96
C PRO A 116 2.36 1.67 4.44
N ALA A 117 3.14 0.66 4.81
CA ALA A 117 3.51 0.41 6.20
C ALA A 117 4.99 0.11 6.31
N TYR A 118 5.63 0.70 7.32
CA TYR A 118 7.05 0.54 7.57
C TYR A 118 7.34 0.36 9.06
N ASN A 119 8.12 -0.66 9.40
CA ASN A 119 8.54 -0.91 10.78
C ASN A 119 9.69 0.02 11.19
N ASP A 120 9.88 0.22 12.49
CA ASP A 120 10.88 1.18 12.97
C ASP A 120 12.34 0.73 12.68
N ASP A 121 12.59 -0.58 12.59
CA ASP A 121 13.93 -1.13 12.30
C ASP A 121 14.38 -0.81 10.86
N GLU A 122 13.48 -0.95 9.89
CA GLU A 122 13.81 -0.62 8.49
C GLU A 122 14.02 0.88 8.31
N ILE A 123 13.27 1.72 9.04
CA ILE A 123 13.46 3.16 9.03
C ILE A 123 14.81 3.52 9.66
N ALA A 124 15.17 2.91 10.78
CA ALA A 124 16.44 3.14 11.47
C ALA A 124 17.65 2.74 10.61
N ALA A 125 17.51 1.73 9.74
CA ALA A 125 18.56 1.33 8.81
C ALA A 125 18.87 2.39 7.73
N GLY A 126 17.99 3.37 7.50
CA GLY A 126 18.21 4.53 6.63
C GLY A 126 18.22 4.26 5.12
N ASN A 127 18.09 3.00 4.70
CA ASN A 127 18.05 2.56 3.30
C ASN A 127 16.80 1.71 3.03
N VAL A 128 15.63 2.30 3.25
CA VAL A 128 14.35 1.63 3.04
C VAL A 128 14.15 1.37 1.55
N ALA A 129 13.98 0.11 1.17
CA ALA A 129 13.73 -0.25 -0.23
C ALA A 129 12.41 0.34 -0.74
N ASP A 130 12.38 0.68 -2.04
CA ASP A 130 11.14 0.98 -2.75
C ASP A 130 10.21 -0.24 -2.70
N LYS A 131 8.93 -0.03 -2.36
CA LYS A 131 7.97 -1.13 -2.20
C LYS A 131 6.65 -0.84 -2.91
N PRO A 132 6.06 -1.84 -3.60
CA PRO A 132 4.71 -1.75 -4.11
C PRO A 132 3.70 -1.92 -2.97
N PHE A 133 2.59 -1.20 -3.04
CA PHE A 133 1.45 -1.34 -2.14
C PHE A 133 0.16 -1.41 -2.94
N HIS A 134 -0.70 -2.32 -2.50
CA HIS A 134 -2.01 -2.49 -3.11
C HIS A 134 -2.84 -1.20 -3.01
N VAL A 135 -3.57 -0.94 -4.09
CA VAL A 135 -4.45 0.20 -4.25
C VAL A 135 -5.87 -0.31 -4.39
N GLU A 136 -6.78 0.25 -3.61
CA GLU A 136 -8.20 -0.10 -3.65
C GLU A 136 -9.09 1.14 -3.58
N ALA A 137 -10.36 0.99 -3.95
CA ALA A 137 -11.36 2.00 -3.62
C ALA A 137 -11.62 2.00 -2.10
N PRO A 138 -11.77 3.16 -1.45
CA PRO A 138 -12.12 3.22 -0.04
C PRO A 138 -13.43 2.47 0.26
N LYS A 139 -13.43 1.68 1.32
CA LYS A 139 -14.63 1.01 1.83
C LYS A 139 -15.30 1.94 2.84
N TYR A 140 -16.59 2.22 2.61
CA TYR A 140 -17.45 3.02 3.49
C TYR A 140 -18.16 2.14 4.51
#